data_AF-A0A9P6WWR5-F1
#
_entry.id   AF-A0A9P6WWR5-F1
#
_cell.length_a   1.000
_cell.length_b   1.000
_cell.length_c   1.000
_cell.angle_alpha   90.00
_cell.angle_beta   90.00
_cell.angle_gamma   90.00
#
_symmetry.space_group_name_H-M   'P 1'
#
loop_
_entity.id
_entity.type
_entity.pdbx_description
1 polymer ?
#
loop_
_entity_poly.entity_id
_entity_poly.type
_entity_poly.pdbx_seq_one_letter_code
_entity_poly.pdbx_strand_id
1 'polypeptide(L)'
;MLKSIRSSRKLLELSLAPWLSSVSPPLDLAQGGFRPRRSALDQALCLHELMQSYHRRSHRFPVVAFLDIKSAYDTVDRRVIWDALSRSGAGSSPCLPLLVHLFDDVSVSVLVSNHSSAAFSPVTGVLQGSVLSLHLYSVYINTLPALLRQVAASSTHLVPSSGSADAGMVPVNSLLFADDVAVIGSAKSVKEMLKLCEDHSLSLGYRWNPLKCAVLNHPQSSSSSSFLLSSSDRLQLYGTPLPLVDEFVYLGVPFVKSGLSAPSLVSLRSPGVIKVMAILNKIGVNRQGFFCSALDCMLPLFARSLSMT
;
A
#
# COMPACT_ATOMS: atom_id res chain seq x y z
N MET A 1 16.54 29.98 5.49
CA MET A 1 17.00 29.00 6.49
C MET A 1 16.22 27.68 6.46
N LEU A 2 14.88 27.67 6.60
CA LEU A 2 14.05 26.44 6.60
C LEU A 2 14.16 25.55 5.35
N LYS A 3 14.33 26.12 4.15
CA LYS A 3 14.55 25.34 2.91
C LYS A 3 15.90 24.60 2.92
N SER A 4 16.96 25.20 3.48
CA SER A 4 18.31 24.61 3.53
C SER A 4 18.39 23.43 4.52
N ILE A 5 17.68 23.51 5.66
CA ILE A 5 17.59 22.43 6.65
C ILE A 5 16.77 21.24 6.14
N ARG A 6 15.69 21.50 5.39
CA ARG A 6 14.93 20.42 4.71
C ARG A 6 15.77 19.70 3.66
N SER A 7 16.65 20.42 2.96
CA SER A 7 17.58 19.83 1.99
C SER A 7 18.65 18.97 2.65
N SER A 8 19.27 19.41 3.75
CA SER A 8 20.33 18.64 4.43
C SER A 8 19.80 17.36 5.09
N ARG A 9 18.65 17.42 5.75
CA ARG A 9 17.98 16.23 6.31
C ARG A 9 17.68 15.20 5.22
N LYS A 10 17.14 15.65 4.09
CA LYS A 10 16.78 14.75 2.99
C LYS A 10 18.01 14.10 2.35
N LEU A 11 19.13 14.82 2.27
CA LEU A 11 20.40 14.26 1.82
C LEU A 11 20.93 13.19 2.78
N LEU A 12 20.85 13.42 4.09
CA LEU A 12 21.21 12.41 5.10
C LEU A 12 20.32 11.16 5.02
N GLU A 13 19.00 11.36 4.86
CA GLU A 13 18.07 10.27 4.66
C GLU A 13 18.40 9.45 3.40
N LEU A 14 18.76 10.13 2.30
CA LEU A 14 19.19 9.49 1.07
C LEU A 14 20.50 8.70 1.22
N SER A 15 21.45 9.18 2.03
CA SER A 15 22.70 8.44 2.28
C SER A 15 22.51 7.23 3.21
N LEU A 16 21.53 7.29 4.13
CA LEU A 16 21.19 6.16 5.01
C LEU A 16 20.33 5.09 4.33
N ALA A 17 19.58 5.43 3.27
CA ALA A 17 18.65 4.51 2.62
C ALA A 17 19.28 3.19 2.10
N PRO A 18 20.47 3.19 1.46
CA PRO A 18 21.12 1.96 1.02
C PRO A 18 21.55 1.07 2.19
N TRP A 19 22.07 1.68 3.26
CA TRP A 19 22.43 0.97 4.49
C TRP A 19 21.19 0.36 5.13
N LEU A 20 20.12 1.14 5.31
CA LEU A 20 18.88 0.65 5.90
C LEU A 20 18.33 -0.55 5.11
N SER A 21 18.36 -0.48 3.78
CA SER A 21 17.89 -1.56 2.90
C SER A 21 18.71 -2.84 3.05
N SER A 22 20.02 -2.75 3.34
CA SER A 22 20.89 -3.93 3.48
C SER A 22 20.78 -4.61 4.85
N VAL A 23 20.46 -3.84 5.90
CA VAL A 23 20.36 -4.37 7.28
C VAL A 23 18.95 -4.70 7.74
N SER A 24 17.93 -4.22 7.01
CA SER A 24 16.53 -4.45 7.35
C SER A 24 16.14 -5.92 7.24
N PRO A 25 15.16 -6.39 8.03
CA PRO A 25 14.61 -7.73 7.86
C PRO A 25 14.06 -7.91 6.44
N PRO A 26 14.10 -9.14 5.89
CA PRO A 26 13.55 -9.41 4.57
C PRO A 26 12.06 -9.08 4.55
N LEU A 27 11.66 -8.22 3.61
CA LEU A 27 10.25 -7.86 3.42
C LEU A 27 9.49 -9.00 2.78
N ASP A 28 8.27 -9.19 3.23
CA ASP A 28 7.45 -10.30 2.81
C ASP A 28 7.11 -10.25 1.32
N LEU A 29 6.93 -11.43 0.71
CA LEU A 29 6.59 -11.53 -0.70
C LEU A 29 5.24 -10.87 -1.02
N ALA A 30 4.30 -10.87 -0.07
CA ALA A 30 2.98 -10.25 -0.19
C ALA A 30 3.03 -8.71 -0.24
N GLN A 31 4.13 -8.09 0.24
CA GLN A 31 4.29 -6.64 0.24
C GLN A 31 4.77 -6.14 -1.14
N GLY A 32 3.89 -5.45 -1.86
CA GLY A 32 4.20 -4.79 -3.13
C GLY A 32 4.64 -3.34 -3.01
N GLY A 33 4.33 -2.69 -1.88
CA GLY A 33 4.60 -1.27 -1.66
C GLY A 33 6.08 -0.92 -1.60
N PHE A 34 6.47 0.16 -2.29
CA PHE A 34 7.77 0.83 -2.17
C PHE A 34 9.01 -0.05 -2.34
N ARG A 35 8.89 -1.11 -3.15
CA ARG A 35 10.01 -1.97 -3.53
C ARG A 35 10.48 -1.60 -4.94
N PRO A 36 11.80 -1.62 -5.19
CA PRO A 36 12.32 -1.50 -6.55
C PRO A 36 11.65 -2.53 -7.46
N ARG A 37 11.19 -2.08 -8.64
CA ARG A 37 10.53 -2.92 -9.66
C ARG A 37 9.18 -3.54 -9.23
N ARG A 38 8.49 -2.97 -8.24
CA ARG A 38 7.08 -3.27 -7.96
C ARG A 38 6.25 -2.00 -8.04
N SER A 39 5.18 -2.05 -8.83
CA SER A 39 4.22 -0.96 -8.96
C SER A 39 2.86 -1.32 -8.36
N ALA A 40 2.05 -0.30 -8.13
CA ALA A 40 0.65 -0.48 -7.73
C ALA A 40 -0.14 -1.32 -8.74
N LEU A 41 0.21 -1.19 -10.04
CA LEU A 41 -0.38 -1.98 -11.11
C LEU A 41 0.03 -3.46 -11.02
N ASP A 42 1.29 -3.75 -10.75
CA ASP A 42 1.76 -5.15 -10.57
C ASP A 42 1.03 -5.83 -9.40
N GLN A 43 0.80 -5.09 -8.31
CA GLN A 43 0.06 -5.59 -7.17
C GLN A 43 -1.41 -5.85 -7.51
N ALA A 44 -2.05 -4.96 -8.26
CA ALA A 44 -3.41 -5.18 -8.75
C ALA A 44 -3.50 -6.38 -9.71
N LEU A 45 -2.54 -6.52 -10.64
CA LEU A 45 -2.48 -7.69 -11.53
C LEU A 45 -2.25 -8.99 -10.73
N CYS A 46 -1.43 -8.95 -9.69
CA CYS A 46 -1.22 -10.08 -8.79
C CYS A 46 -2.55 -10.48 -8.13
N LEU A 47 -3.32 -9.51 -7.61
CA LEU A 47 -4.65 -9.78 -7.05
C LEU A 47 -5.58 -10.44 -8.07
N HIS A 48 -5.61 -9.93 -9.31
CA HIS A 48 -6.41 -10.52 -10.38
C HIS A 48 -6.01 -11.98 -10.65
N GLU A 49 -4.72 -12.27 -10.78
CA GLU A 49 -4.27 -13.64 -11.00
C GLU A 49 -4.57 -14.54 -9.80
N LEU A 50 -4.44 -14.07 -8.56
CA LEU A 50 -4.83 -14.82 -7.37
C LEU A 50 -6.33 -15.17 -7.39
N MET A 51 -7.19 -14.22 -7.79
CA MET A 51 -8.64 -14.47 -7.93
C MET A 51 -8.93 -15.53 -9.00
N GLN A 52 -8.28 -15.43 -10.16
CA GLN A 52 -8.43 -16.37 -11.26
C GLN A 52 -7.92 -17.76 -10.88
N SER A 53 -6.76 -17.82 -10.25
CA SER A 53 -6.15 -19.04 -9.73
C SER A 53 -7.02 -19.74 -8.69
N TYR A 54 -7.65 -18.99 -7.80
CA TYR A 54 -8.61 -19.54 -6.83
C TYR A 54 -9.84 -20.10 -7.54
N HIS A 55 -10.37 -19.38 -8.53
CA HIS A 55 -11.52 -19.83 -9.32
C HIS A 55 -11.24 -21.12 -10.09
N ARG A 56 -10.08 -21.22 -10.75
CA ARG A 56 -9.66 -22.44 -11.48
C ARG A 56 -9.56 -23.67 -10.56
N ARG A 57 -9.14 -23.49 -9.30
CA ARG A 57 -8.97 -24.59 -8.33
C ARG A 57 -10.25 -25.00 -7.61
N SER A 58 -11.14 -24.05 -7.33
CA SER A 58 -12.31 -24.28 -6.46
C SER A 58 -13.65 -24.21 -7.21
N HIS A 59 -13.63 -23.84 -8.49
CA HIS A 59 -14.81 -23.53 -9.31
C HIS A 59 -15.74 -22.46 -8.68
N ARG A 60 -15.21 -21.65 -7.76
CA ARG A 60 -15.93 -20.56 -7.07
C ARG A 60 -15.06 -19.31 -7.06
N PHE A 61 -15.68 -18.14 -7.17
CA PHE A 61 -14.95 -16.89 -6.98
C PHE A 61 -14.59 -16.72 -5.50
N PRO A 62 -13.37 -16.26 -5.18
CA PRO A 62 -12.99 -16.01 -3.80
C PRO A 62 -13.68 -14.75 -3.26
N VAL A 63 -13.90 -14.75 -1.96
CA VAL A 63 -14.20 -13.55 -1.19
C VAL A 63 -12.91 -12.73 -1.09
N VAL A 64 -13.00 -11.44 -1.36
CA VAL A 64 -11.89 -10.49 -1.21
C VAL A 64 -12.34 -9.39 -0.27
N ALA A 65 -11.59 -9.16 0.81
CA ALA A 65 -11.81 -7.99 1.67
C ALA A 65 -10.67 -6.99 1.47
N PHE A 66 -11.04 -5.77 1.11
CA PHE A 66 -10.16 -4.62 0.99
C PHE A 66 -10.19 -3.87 2.31
N LEU A 67 -9.02 -3.69 2.92
CA LEU A 67 -8.83 -3.11 4.24
C LEU A 67 -7.99 -1.84 4.12
N ASP A 68 -8.40 -0.83 4.89
CA ASP A 68 -7.77 0.49 4.97
C ASP A 68 -7.30 0.72 6.42
N ILE A 69 -6.06 1.15 6.60
CA ILE A 69 -5.52 1.51 7.92
C ILE A 69 -5.77 3.01 8.16
N LYS A 70 -6.44 3.33 9.27
CA LYS A 70 -6.71 4.71 9.66
C LYS A 70 -5.41 5.43 10.00
N SER A 71 -5.09 6.50 9.25
CA SER A 71 -3.92 7.35 9.51
C SER A 71 -2.64 6.52 9.65
N ALA A 72 -2.40 5.61 8.72
CA ALA A 72 -1.37 4.58 8.83
C ALA A 72 0.01 5.12 9.18
N TYR A 73 0.46 6.18 8.50
CA TYR A 73 1.77 6.80 8.77
C TYR A 73 1.82 7.52 10.11
N ASP A 74 0.71 8.07 10.62
CA ASP A 74 0.70 8.87 11.85
C ASP A 74 0.55 8.00 13.11
N THR A 75 0.07 6.76 12.95
CA THR A 75 -0.22 5.82 14.05
C THR A 75 0.88 4.79 14.30
N VAL A 76 1.98 4.83 13.54
CA VAL A 76 3.10 3.88 13.69
C VAL A 76 3.75 4.02 15.07
N ASP A 77 3.85 2.91 15.81
CA ASP A 77 4.74 2.85 16.97
C ASP A 77 6.19 2.60 16.52
N ARG A 78 7.03 3.64 16.63
CA ARG A 78 8.42 3.58 16.17
C ARG A 78 9.27 2.58 16.96
N ARG A 79 8.90 2.25 18.20
CA ARG A 79 9.60 1.26 19.02
C ARG A 79 9.58 -0.12 18.36
N VAL A 80 8.46 -0.49 17.75
CA VAL A 80 8.33 -1.74 16.99
C VAL A 80 9.34 -1.80 15.84
N ILE A 81 9.55 -0.68 15.15
CA ILE A 81 10.52 -0.57 14.06
C ILE A 81 11.94 -0.71 14.59
N TRP A 82 12.28 0.04 15.65
CA TRP A 82 13.60 0.00 16.27
C TRP A 82 13.95 -1.38 16.80
N ASP A 83 12.99 -2.05 17.43
CA ASP A 83 13.11 -3.42 17.90
C ASP A 83 13.32 -4.41 16.74
N ALA A 84 12.58 -4.25 15.64
CA ALA A 84 12.73 -5.09 14.46
C ALA A 84 14.11 -4.91 13.79
N LEU A 85 14.61 -3.68 13.68
CA LEU A 85 15.93 -3.36 13.14
C LEU A 85 17.06 -3.82 14.09
N SER A 86 16.86 -3.70 15.40
CA SER A 86 17.84 -4.15 16.40
C SER A 86 18.04 -5.65 16.37
N ARG A 87 16.96 -6.41 16.11
CA ARG A 87 17.01 -7.87 15.94
C ARG A 87 17.50 -8.31 14.55
N SER A 88 17.56 -7.41 13.58
CA SER A 88 18.13 -7.67 12.26
C SER A 88 19.61 -7.28 12.21
N GLY A 89 20.20 -7.16 11.02
CA GLY A 89 21.60 -6.80 10.86
C GLY A 89 21.98 -5.38 11.33
N ALA A 90 21.05 -4.60 11.88
CA ALA A 90 21.29 -3.20 12.25
C ALA A 90 21.71 -3.01 13.73
N GLY A 91 21.51 -4.00 14.60
CA GLY A 91 21.69 -3.85 16.06
C GLY A 91 23.11 -3.46 16.51
N SER A 92 24.14 -3.84 15.75
CA SER A 92 25.55 -3.49 16.06
C SER A 92 26.05 -2.25 15.32
N SER A 93 25.19 -1.60 14.51
CA SER A 93 25.60 -0.48 13.66
C SER A 93 25.43 0.87 14.38
N PRO A 94 26.42 1.77 14.32
CA PRO A 94 26.28 3.14 14.85
C PRO A 94 25.26 3.98 14.07
N CYS A 95 24.81 3.52 12.89
CA CYS A 95 23.79 4.19 12.10
C CYS A 95 22.38 4.03 12.68
N LEU A 96 22.13 2.99 13.50
CA LEU A 96 20.81 2.77 14.11
C LEU A 96 20.47 3.86 15.14
N PRO A 97 21.33 4.21 16.11
CA PRO A 97 21.09 5.37 17.00
C PRO A 97 20.88 6.68 16.25
N LEU A 98 21.63 6.92 15.15
CA LEU A 98 21.44 8.11 14.32
C LEU A 98 20.04 8.13 13.68
N LEU A 99 19.58 6.99 13.18
CA LEU A 99 18.23 6.84 12.62
C LEU A 99 17.15 7.07 13.68
N VAL A 100 17.34 6.54 14.90
CA VAL A 100 16.43 6.76 16.03
C VAL A 100 16.31 8.25 16.35
N HIS A 101 17.43 8.95 16.56
CA HIS A 101 17.41 10.39 16.83
C HIS A 101 16.77 11.20 15.68
N LEU A 102 16.98 10.79 14.43
CA LEU A 102 16.40 11.46 13.26
C LEU A 102 14.86 11.45 13.26
N PHE A 103 14.24 10.45 13.89
CA PHE A 103 12.79 10.26 13.92
C PHE A 103 12.16 10.61 15.28
N ASP A 104 12.86 10.39 16.40
CA ASP A 104 12.35 10.65 17.75
C ASP A 104 12.61 12.08 18.23
N ASP A 105 13.75 12.68 17.89
CA ASP A 105 14.09 14.05 18.29
C ASP A 105 13.63 15.09 17.27
N VAL A 106 12.34 15.05 16.93
CA VAL A 106 11.74 15.98 15.97
C VAL A 106 10.77 16.94 16.65
N SER A 107 10.91 18.22 16.32
CA SER A 107 9.99 19.28 16.69
C SER A 107 9.25 19.76 15.45
N VAL A 108 7.91 19.70 15.49
CA VAL A 108 7.00 20.05 14.39
C VAL A 108 6.15 21.23 14.80
N SER A 109 5.94 22.17 13.87
CA SER A 109 4.90 23.19 13.98
C SER A 109 4.05 23.21 12.72
N VAL A 110 2.78 23.53 12.86
CA VAL A 110 1.81 23.58 11.76
C VAL A 110 1.60 25.04 11.38
N LEU A 111 1.77 25.36 10.10
CA LEU A 111 1.52 26.68 9.54
C LEU A 111 0.20 26.67 8.79
N VAL A 112 -0.82 27.38 9.30
CA VAL A 112 -2.12 27.57 8.64
C VAL A 112 -2.34 29.06 8.43
N SER A 113 -2.55 29.47 7.17
CA SER A 113 -2.85 30.87 6.83
C SER A 113 -1.87 31.89 7.45
N ASN A 114 -0.56 31.61 7.38
CA ASN A 114 0.53 32.38 8.01
C ASN A 114 0.57 32.38 9.55
N HIS A 115 -0.30 31.64 10.23
CA HIS A 115 -0.22 31.43 11.67
C HIS A 115 0.48 30.09 11.98
N SER A 116 1.55 30.15 12.76
CA SER A 116 2.24 28.94 13.24
C SER A 116 1.66 28.49 14.57
N SER A 117 1.41 27.20 14.72
CA SER A 117 1.14 26.59 16.02
C SER A 117 2.38 26.68 16.92
N ALA A 118 2.17 26.43 18.21
CA ALA A 118 3.25 26.04 19.09
C ALA A 118 3.94 24.77 18.55
N ALA A 119 5.25 24.68 18.78
CA ALA A 119 6.01 23.50 18.40
C ALA A 119 5.68 22.34 19.34
N PHE A 120 5.56 21.13 18.78
CA PHE A 120 5.31 19.90 19.52
C PHE A 120 6.15 18.75 18.94
N SER A 121 6.37 17.72 19.73
CA SER A 121 7.13 16.53 19.32
C SER A 121 6.19 15.34 19.15
N PRO A 122 6.02 14.81 17.92
CA PRO A 122 5.15 13.68 17.68
C PRO A 122 5.72 12.39 18.28
N VAL A 123 4.98 11.77 19.21
CA VAL A 123 5.38 10.53 19.89
C VAL A 123 5.18 9.30 19.01
N THR A 124 4.19 9.33 18.11
CA THR A 124 3.90 8.26 17.16
C THR A 124 4.04 8.74 15.73
N GLY A 125 4.06 7.78 14.81
CA GLY A 125 4.07 7.98 13.38
C GLY A 125 5.46 8.10 12.80
N VAL A 126 5.56 7.87 11.51
CA VAL A 126 6.73 8.18 10.70
C VAL A 126 6.51 9.53 10.00
N LEU A 127 7.60 10.22 9.70
CA LEU A 127 7.52 11.61 9.24
C LEU A 127 7.07 11.69 7.79
N GLN A 128 5.96 12.37 7.54
CA GLN A 128 5.46 12.57 6.17
C GLN A 128 6.46 13.38 5.33
N GLY A 129 6.76 12.90 4.12
CA GLY A 129 7.71 13.54 3.20
C GLY A 129 9.18 13.14 3.38
N SER A 130 9.49 12.34 4.41
CA SER A 130 10.78 11.66 4.55
C SER A 130 10.93 10.54 3.52
N VAL A 131 12.16 10.33 3.05
CA VAL A 131 12.48 9.27 2.09
C VAL A 131 12.47 7.89 2.77
N LEU A 132 12.80 7.85 4.06
CA LEU A 132 12.93 6.59 4.81
C LEU A 132 11.59 6.10 5.37
N SER A 133 10.62 6.98 5.59
CA SER A 133 9.33 6.64 6.21
C SER A 133 8.59 5.50 5.52
N LEU A 134 8.65 5.42 4.18
CA LEU A 134 8.02 4.36 3.40
C LEU A 134 8.62 2.99 3.73
N HIS A 135 9.96 2.92 3.80
CA HIS A 135 10.67 1.69 4.11
C HIS A 135 10.46 1.27 5.57
N LEU A 136 10.51 2.23 6.50
CA LEU A 136 10.26 1.97 7.92
C LEU A 136 8.82 1.48 8.16
N TYR A 137 7.85 2.03 7.44
CA TYR A 137 6.47 1.54 7.47
C TYR A 137 6.36 0.09 6.95
N SER A 138 7.06 -0.23 5.85
CA SER A 138 7.09 -1.62 5.34
C SER A 138 7.64 -2.60 6.38
N VAL A 139 8.68 -2.21 7.13
CA VAL A 139 9.23 -3.00 8.25
C VAL A 139 8.21 -3.16 9.37
N TYR A 140 7.52 -2.08 9.74
CA TYR A 140 6.50 -2.08 10.80
C TYR A 140 5.37 -3.09 10.56
N ILE A 141 4.81 -3.14 9.34
CA ILE A 141 3.66 -4.01 9.01
C ILE A 141 4.08 -5.42 8.55
N ASN A 142 5.38 -5.71 8.45
CA ASN A 142 5.93 -6.91 7.82
C ASN A 142 5.53 -8.24 8.48
N THR A 143 5.09 -8.21 9.74
CA THR A 143 4.63 -9.40 10.47
C THR A 143 3.22 -9.86 10.08
N LEU A 144 2.40 -8.95 9.53
CA LEU A 144 1.00 -9.24 9.20
C LEU A 144 0.84 -10.36 8.15
N PRO A 145 1.55 -10.36 7.00
CA PRO A 145 1.38 -11.40 5.99
C PRO A 145 1.68 -12.81 6.49
N ALA A 146 2.68 -12.96 7.37
CA ALA A 146 3.06 -14.25 7.94
C ALA A 146 1.99 -14.78 8.89
N LEU A 147 1.38 -13.90 9.66
CA LEU A 147 0.23 -14.22 10.52
C LEU A 147 -0.97 -14.67 9.67
N LEU A 148 -1.31 -13.94 8.61
CA LEU A 148 -2.46 -14.27 7.77
C LEU A 148 -2.29 -15.61 7.04
N ARG A 149 -1.06 -15.96 6.64
CA ARG A 149 -0.75 -17.25 6.00
C ARG A 149 -1.07 -18.48 6.85
N GLN A 150 -1.20 -18.32 8.17
CA GLN A 150 -1.60 -19.43 9.06
C GLN A 150 -3.03 -19.93 8.76
N VAL A 151 -3.85 -19.09 8.12
CA VAL A 151 -5.24 -19.40 7.69
C VAL A 151 -5.28 -19.93 6.25
N ALA A 152 -4.14 -20.32 5.68
CA ALA A 152 -4.12 -20.87 4.33
C ALA A 152 -4.96 -22.15 4.25
N ALA A 153 -5.73 -22.27 3.16
CA ALA A 153 -6.53 -23.44 2.86
C ALA A 153 -6.02 -24.12 1.58
N SER A 154 -6.54 -25.31 1.26
CA SER A 154 -6.16 -26.04 0.04
C SER A 154 -6.42 -25.26 -1.26
N SER A 155 -7.36 -24.31 -1.23
CA SER A 155 -7.68 -23.41 -2.34
C SER A 155 -6.76 -22.19 -2.45
N THR A 156 -5.90 -21.94 -1.47
CA THR A 156 -4.98 -20.80 -1.46
C THR A 156 -3.88 -21.00 -2.49
N HIS A 157 -3.59 -19.96 -3.26
CA HIS A 157 -2.52 -20.00 -4.28
C HIS A 157 -1.16 -20.18 -3.61
N LEU A 158 -0.31 -21.03 -4.19
CA LEU A 158 1.04 -21.26 -3.72
C LEU A 158 2.05 -20.63 -4.67
N VAL A 159 3.07 -19.97 -4.14
CA VAL A 159 4.16 -19.34 -4.89
C VAL A 159 5.50 -19.93 -4.41
N PRO A 160 6.49 -20.16 -5.29
CA PRO A 160 7.82 -20.60 -4.87
C PRO A 160 8.44 -19.60 -3.88
N SER A 161 9.01 -20.10 -2.78
CA SER A 161 9.85 -19.30 -1.90
C SER A 161 11.08 -18.78 -2.65
N SER A 162 11.14 -17.47 -2.88
CA SER A 162 12.36 -16.83 -3.38
C SER A 162 13.36 -16.68 -2.23
N GLY A 163 14.27 -17.65 -2.03
CA GLY A 163 15.38 -17.46 -1.08
C GLY A 163 16.14 -18.67 -0.53
N SER A 164 15.78 -19.92 -0.81
CA SER A 164 16.52 -21.08 -0.29
C SER A 164 16.52 -22.28 -1.25
N ALA A 165 17.62 -23.05 -1.22
CA ALA A 165 17.83 -24.25 -2.04
C ALA A 165 16.83 -25.39 -1.72
N ASP A 166 16.19 -25.36 -0.55
CA ASP A 166 14.95 -26.11 -0.27
C ASP A 166 13.75 -25.22 -0.61
N ALA A 167 13.33 -25.25 -1.87
CA ALA A 167 12.26 -24.41 -2.41
C ALA A 167 10.88 -24.91 -1.94
N GLY A 168 10.48 -24.54 -0.73
CA GLY A 168 9.11 -24.70 -0.25
C GLY A 168 8.13 -23.80 -1.02
N MET A 169 6.90 -24.27 -1.15
CA MET A 169 5.78 -23.50 -1.69
C MET A 169 5.11 -22.69 -0.58
N VAL A 170 4.94 -21.38 -0.76
CA VAL A 170 4.35 -20.49 0.25
C VAL A 170 2.94 -20.06 -0.19
N PRO A 171 1.92 -20.21 0.67
CA PRO A 171 0.58 -19.75 0.37
C PRO A 171 0.50 -18.23 0.33
N VAL A 172 -0.29 -17.68 -0.59
CA VAL A 172 -0.53 -16.24 -0.71
C VAL A 172 -2.02 -15.98 -0.61
N ASN A 173 -2.43 -15.41 0.52
CA ASN A 173 -3.81 -15.05 0.84
C ASN A 173 -3.99 -13.57 1.21
N SER A 174 -2.93 -12.77 1.09
CA SER A 174 -2.96 -11.33 1.33
C SER A 174 -1.99 -10.61 0.41
N LEU A 175 -2.32 -9.37 0.06
CA LEU A 175 -1.50 -8.45 -0.71
C LEU A 175 -1.50 -7.09 -0.02
N LEU A 176 -0.31 -6.56 0.27
CA LEU A 176 -0.14 -5.31 1.01
C LEU A 176 0.56 -4.28 0.13
N PHE A 177 0.00 -3.08 0.05
CA PHE A 177 0.62 -1.94 -0.61
C PHE A 177 0.45 -0.71 0.27
N ALA A 178 1.47 -0.43 1.09
CA ALA A 178 1.37 0.58 2.14
C ALA A 178 0.19 0.27 3.09
N ASP A 179 -0.76 1.20 3.22
CA ASP A 179 -1.96 1.13 4.03
C ASP A 179 -3.12 0.35 3.38
N ASP A 180 -3.07 0.13 2.07
CA ASP A 180 -4.04 -0.68 1.33
C ASP A 180 -3.71 -2.17 1.45
N VAL A 181 -4.60 -2.93 2.09
CA VAL A 181 -4.44 -4.38 2.29
C VAL A 181 -5.60 -5.13 1.66
N ALA A 182 -5.32 -6.10 0.81
CA ALA A 182 -6.32 -7.02 0.26
C ALA A 182 -6.11 -8.41 0.84
N VAL A 183 -7.15 -9.00 1.45
CA VAL A 183 -7.14 -10.41 1.90
C VAL A 183 -8.11 -11.23 1.05
N ILE A 184 -7.73 -12.45 0.71
CA ILE A 184 -8.43 -13.28 -0.28
C ILE A 184 -8.58 -14.74 0.19
N GLY A 185 -9.76 -15.30 -0.03
CA GLY A 185 -10.00 -16.73 0.21
C GLY A 185 -11.48 -17.11 0.23
N SER A 186 -11.81 -18.17 0.97
CA SER A 186 -13.19 -18.52 1.29
C SER A 186 -13.79 -17.53 2.30
N ALA A 187 -15.12 -17.47 2.40
CA ALA A 187 -15.78 -16.64 3.42
C ALA A 187 -15.30 -16.95 4.84
N LYS A 188 -15.09 -18.25 5.16
CA LYS A 188 -14.57 -18.70 6.45
C LYS A 188 -13.14 -18.22 6.70
N SER A 189 -12.23 -18.43 5.74
CA SER A 189 -10.83 -18.01 5.87
C SER A 189 -10.68 -16.49 5.94
N VAL A 190 -11.48 -15.73 5.16
CA VAL A 190 -11.49 -14.26 5.25
C VAL A 190 -11.97 -13.81 6.62
N LYS A 191 -13.01 -14.41 7.18
CA LYS A 191 -13.48 -14.10 8.53
C LYS A 191 -12.41 -14.33 9.60
N GLU A 192 -11.70 -15.46 9.53
CA GLU A 192 -10.60 -15.78 10.45
C GLU A 192 -9.42 -14.81 10.27
N MET A 193 -9.07 -14.47 9.02
CA MET A 193 -8.05 -13.45 8.71
C MET A 193 -8.42 -12.06 9.23
N LEU A 194 -9.70 -11.64 9.15
CA LEU A 194 -10.15 -10.35 9.70
C LEU A 194 -9.94 -10.29 11.22
N LYS A 195 -10.18 -11.40 11.93
CA LYS A 195 -9.90 -11.48 13.37
C LYS A 195 -8.41 -11.35 13.67
N LEU A 196 -7.56 -12.03 12.91
CA LEU A 196 -6.10 -11.89 13.03
C LEU A 196 -5.62 -10.47 12.72
N CYS A 197 -6.20 -9.82 11.71
CA CYS A 197 -5.94 -8.42 11.40
C CYS A 197 -6.30 -7.52 12.60
N GLU A 198 -7.44 -7.75 13.23
CA GLU A 198 -7.89 -7.01 14.41
C GLU A 198 -6.90 -7.19 15.58
N ASP A 199 -6.60 -8.44 15.96
CA ASP A 199 -5.68 -8.75 17.05
C ASP A 199 -4.28 -8.15 16.80
N HIS A 200 -3.78 -8.27 15.57
CA HIS A 200 -2.49 -7.69 15.17
C HIS A 200 -2.48 -6.16 15.26
N SER A 201 -3.57 -5.50 14.85
CA SER A 201 -3.68 -4.04 14.94
C SER A 201 -3.70 -3.56 16.40
N LEU A 202 -4.38 -4.30 17.28
CA LEU A 202 -4.37 -4.03 18.72
C LEU A 202 -2.95 -4.18 19.30
N SER A 203 -2.22 -5.23 18.89
CA SER A 203 -0.86 -5.49 19.35
C SER A 203 0.16 -4.44 18.90
N LEU A 204 0.09 -3.95 17.67
CA LEU A 204 1.06 -2.99 17.13
C LEU A 204 0.67 -1.52 17.39
N GLY A 205 -0.59 -1.26 17.73
CA GLY A 205 -1.07 0.08 18.09
C GLY A 205 -1.70 0.88 16.94
N TYR A 206 -1.82 0.31 15.74
CA TYR A 206 -2.58 0.93 14.64
C TYR A 206 -4.05 0.50 14.65
N ARG A 207 -4.91 1.11 13.83
CA ARG A 207 -6.33 0.74 13.71
C ARG A 207 -6.78 0.69 12.25
N TRP A 208 -7.48 -0.39 11.88
CA TRP A 208 -8.29 -0.43 10.67
C TRP A 208 -9.42 0.60 10.67
N ASN A 209 -9.89 0.95 9.47
CA ASN A 209 -11.00 1.85 9.23
C ASN A 209 -12.17 1.10 8.54
N PRO A 210 -13.09 0.49 9.32
CA PRO A 210 -14.16 -0.33 8.78
C PRO A 210 -15.03 0.36 7.72
N LEU A 211 -15.19 1.69 7.81
CA LEU A 211 -16.02 2.49 6.90
C LEU A 211 -15.40 2.69 5.51
N LYS A 212 -14.07 2.56 5.39
CA LYS A 212 -13.36 2.59 4.10
C LYS A 212 -13.01 1.20 3.58
N CYS A 213 -13.13 0.18 4.43
CA CYS A 213 -13.00 -1.20 4.01
C CYS A 213 -14.20 -1.62 3.15
N ALA A 214 -14.04 -2.66 2.35
CA ALA A 214 -15.13 -3.23 1.57
C ALA A 214 -14.90 -4.73 1.32
N VAL A 215 -15.98 -5.47 1.08
CA VAL A 215 -15.91 -6.88 0.75
C VAL A 215 -16.58 -7.15 -0.59
N LEU A 216 -15.85 -7.84 -1.46
CA LEU A 216 -16.28 -8.33 -2.75
C LEU A 216 -16.58 -9.83 -2.69
N ASN A 217 -17.55 -10.28 -3.50
CA ASN A 217 -17.88 -11.71 -3.70
C ASN A 217 -18.38 -12.46 -2.46
N HIS A 218 -18.93 -11.76 -1.47
CA HIS A 218 -19.57 -12.45 -0.36
C HIS A 218 -20.82 -13.20 -0.87
N PRO A 219 -21.04 -14.48 -0.50
CA PRO A 219 -22.15 -15.30 -1.02
C PRO A 219 -23.54 -14.67 -0.87
N GLN A 220 -23.70 -13.70 0.03
CA GLN A 220 -24.95 -13.03 0.33
C GLN A 220 -25.14 -11.71 -0.43
N SER A 221 -24.17 -11.24 -1.24
CA SER A 221 -24.34 -10.04 -2.09
C SER A 221 -25.42 -10.22 -3.17
N SER A 222 -25.73 -11.48 -3.51
CA SER A 222 -26.63 -11.84 -4.62
C SER A 222 -28.07 -12.19 -4.19
N SER A 223 -28.40 -12.10 -2.90
CA SER A 223 -29.73 -12.47 -2.37
C SER A 223 -30.31 -11.33 -1.54
N SER A 224 -31.50 -10.86 -1.93
CA SER A 224 -32.24 -9.71 -1.38
C SER A 224 -32.75 -9.87 0.07
N SER A 225 -32.08 -10.67 0.90
CA SER A 225 -32.49 -11.05 2.25
C SER A 225 -31.38 -10.74 3.27
N SER A 226 -30.99 -9.48 3.35
CA SER A 226 -29.99 -8.94 4.28
C SER A 226 -30.42 -8.92 5.76
N PHE A 227 -31.66 -9.34 6.08
CA PHE A 227 -32.27 -9.11 7.40
C PHE A 227 -32.15 -10.27 8.41
N LEU A 228 -31.68 -11.46 8.01
CA LEU A 228 -31.59 -12.64 8.90
C LEU A 228 -30.18 -13.22 9.03
N LEU A 229 -29.17 -12.36 9.13
CA LEU A 229 -27.83 -12.81 9.51
C LEU A 229 -27.79 -13.19 11.00
N SER A 230 -27.47 -14.45 11.29
CA SER A 230 -26.82 -14.78 12.56
C SER A 230 -25.58 -13.91 12.69
N SER A 231 -25.36 -13.31 13.87
CA SER A 231 -24.16 -12.49 14.16
C SER A 231 -22.86 -13.23 13.87
N SER A 232 -22.88 -14.56 13.80
CA SER A 232 -21.72 -15.40 13.49
C SER A 232 -21.29 -15.40 12.03
N ASP A 233 -22.08 -14.99 11.04
CA ASP A 233 -21.66 -15.09 9.62
C ASP A 233 -21.20 -13.75 9.02
N ARG A 234 -21.27 -12.66 9.79
CA ARG A 234 -20.89 -11.33 9.31
C ARG A 234 -19.37 -11.18 9.24
N LEU A 235 -18.88 -10.63 8.12
CA LEU A 235 -17.51 -10.16 7.99
C LEU A 235 -17.43 -8.75 8.59
N GLN A 236 -16.67 -8.61 9.67
CA GLN A 236 -16.64 -7.41 10.49
C GLN A 236 -15.24 -7.18 11.07
N LEU A 237 -14.96 -5.93 11.45
CA LEU A 237 -13.80 -5.50 12.22
C LEU A 237 -14.28 -4.69 13.41
N TYR A 238 -13.79 -5.00 14.62
CA TYR A 238 -14.21 -4.35 15.88
C TYR A 238 -15.73 -4.38 16.10
N GLY A 239 -16.38 -5.48 15.72
CA GLY A 239 -17.84 -5.60 15.77
C GLY A 239 -18.60 -4.74 14.73
N THR A 240 -17.90 -4.00 13.87
CA THR A 240 -18.50 -3.20 12.80
C THR A 240 -18.51 -3.99 11.50
N PRO A 241 -19.69 -4.29 10.91
CA PRO A 241 -19.77 -5.05 9.66
C PRO A 241 -19.15 -4.28 8.51
N LEU A 242 -18.41 -4.99 7.65
CA LEU A 242 -17.80 -4.40 6.46
C LEU A 242 -18.85 -4.32 5.33
N PRO A 243 -18.89 -3.21 4.57
CA PRO A 243 -19.86 -3.06 3.48
C PRO A 243 -19.57 -4.08 2.37
N LEU A 244 -20.62 -4.75 1.91
CA LEU A 244 -20.58 -5.66 0.77
C LEU A 244 -20.78 -4.84 -0.51
N VAL A 245 -19.90 -5.04 -1.49
CA VAL A 245 -19.92 -4.29 -2.75
C VAL A 245 -19.77 -5.24 -3.94
N ASP A 246 -20.36 -4.88 -5.08
CA ASP A 246 -20.20 -5.62 -6.34
C ASP A 246 -18.98 -5.15 -7.14
N GLU A 247 -18.49 -3.94 -6.86
CA GLU A 247 -17.31 -3.34 -7.47
C GLU A 247 -16.51 -2.53 -6.43
N PHE A 248 -15.17 -2.63 -6.48
CA PHE A 248 -14.27 -1.85 -5.62
C PHE A 248 -13.03 -1.38 -6.39
N VAL A 249 -12.57 -0.15 -6.16
CA VAL A 249 -11.35 0.39 -6.77
C VAL A 249 -10.16 0.16 -5.84
N TYR A 250 -9.32 -0.83 -6.16
CA TYR A 250 -8.09 -1.14 -5.43
C TYR A 250 -6.89 -0.59 -6.21
N LEU A 251 -6.06 0.25 -5.57
CA LEU A 251 -4.87 0.85 -6.18
C LEU A 251 -5.13 1.56 -7.53
N GLY A 252 -6.30 2.18 -7.65
CA GLY A 252 -6.73 2.87 -8.88
C GLY A 252 -7.18 1.95 -10.01
N VAL A 253 -7.42 0.67 -9.71
CA VAL A 253 -7.90 -0.36 -10.63
C VAL A 253 -9.22 -0.93 -10.11
N PRO A 254 -10.30 -0.90 -10.90
CA PRO A 254 -11.59 -1.45 -10.48
C PRO A 254 -11.62 -2.98 -10.56
N PHE A 255 -12.14 -3.60 -9.50
CA PHE A 255 -12.35 -5.04 -9.35
C PHE A 255 -13.83 -5.35 -9.22
N VAL A 256 -14.27 -6.33 -10.00
CA VAL A 256 -15.61 -6.94 -9.96
C VAL A 256 -15.46 -8.42 -9.64
N LYS A 257 -16.56 -9.17 -9.68
CA LYS A 257 -16.60 -10.59 -9.32
C LYS A 257 -15.49 -11.47 -9.92
N SER A 258 -15.20 -11.28 -11.21
CA SER A 258 -14.16 -12.02 -11.94
C SER A 258 -12.75 -11.43 -11.83
N GLY A 259 -12.56 -10.35 -11.08
CA GLY A 259 -11.29 -9.64 -10.95
C GLY A 259 -11.31 -8.29 -11.66
N LEU A 260 -10.22 -7.93 -12.34
CA LEU A 260 -10.04 -6.61 -12.95
C LEU A 260 -11.11 -6.34 -14.04
N SER A 261 -11.80 -5.21 -13.92
CA SER A 261 -12.80 -4.75 -14.91
C SER A 261 -12.18 -3.77 -15.90
N ALA A 262 -11.86 -4.23 -17.11
CA ALA A 262 -11.35 -3.36 -18.18
C ALA A 262 -12.36 -2.26 -18.57
N PRO A 263 -13.68 -2.53 -18.71
CA PRO A 263 -14.67 -1.49 -19.00
C PRO A 263 -14.71 -0.40 -17.93
N SER A 264 -14.73 -0.80 -16.65
CA SER A 264 -14.71 0.15 -15.53
C SER A 264 -13.41 0.94 -15.46
N LEU A 265 -12.28 0.33 -15.84
CA LEU A 265 -10.99 1.03 -15.85
C LEU A 265 -10.98 2.14 -16.90
N VAL A 266 -11.53 1.86 -18.09
CA VAL A 266 -11.67 2.86 -19.15
C VAL A 266 -12.58 3.99 -18.70
N SER A 267 -13.74 3.70 -18.11
CA SER A 267 -14.66 4.74 -17.63
C SER A 267 -14.05 5.59 -16.51
N LEU A 268 -13.32 4.98 -15.58
CA LEU A 268 -12.64 5.67 -14.48
C LEU A 268 -11.55 6.63 -14.99
N ARG A 269 -10.79 6.25 -16.02
CA ARG A 269 -9.67 7.07 -16.52
C ARG A 269 -10.05 8.06 -17.63
N SER A 270 -11.17 7.84 -18.32
CA SER A 270 -11.61 8.70 -19.43
C SER A 270 -11.67 10.19 -19.08
N PRO A 271 -12.22 10.63 -17.93
CA PRO A 271 -12.29 12.06 -17.60
C PRO A 271 -10.92 12.72 -17.45
N GLY A 272 -9.94 12.01 -16.87
CA GLY A 272 -8.57 12.50 -16.72
C GLY A 272 -7.87 12.64 -18.07
N VAL A 273 -8.03 11.65 -18.95
CA VAL A 273 -7.48 11.68 -20.31
C VAL A 273 -8.10 12.82 -21.13
N ILE A 274 -9.42 13.02 -21.03
CA ILE A 274 -10.10 14.13 -21.71
C ILE A 274 -9.56 15.50 -21.23
N LYS A 275 -9.32 15.66 -19.92
CA LYS A 275 -8.72 16.90 -19.37
C LYS A 275 -7.31 17.13 -19.91
N VAL A 276 -6.46 16.09 -19.91
CA VAL A 276 -5.10 16.18 -20.46
C VAL A 276 -5.16 16.51 -21.95
N MET A 277 -6.04 15.84 -22.70
CA MET A 277 -6.20 16.10 -24.13
C MET A 277 -6.71 17.53 -24.40
N ALA A 278 -7.60 18.07 -23.56
CA ALA A 278 -8.05 19.45 -23.65
C ALA A 278 -6.89 20.44 -23.38
N ILE A 279 -5.99 20.13 -22.45
CA ILE A 279 -4.78 20.92 -22.20
C ILE A 279 -3.83 20.85 -23.41
N LEU A 280 -3.56 19.64 -23.91
CA LEU A 280 -2.71 19.44 -25.09
C LEU A 280 -3.26 20.17 -26.33
N ASN A 281 -4.57 20.08 -26.56
CA ASN A 281 -5.24 20.83 -27.62
C ASN A 281 -5.10 22.35 -27.44
N LYS A 282 -5.19 22.87 -26.21
CA LYS A 282 -4.93 24.29 -25.90
C LYS A 282 -3.48 24.71 -26.16
N ILE A 283 -2.54 23.79 -26.03
CA ILE A 283 -1.10 24.01 -26.32
C ILE A 283 -0.80 23.78 -27.81
N GLY A 284 -1.82 23.48 -28.64
CA GLY A 284 -1.68 23.36 -30.09
C GLY A 284 -1.36 21.96 -30.60
N VAL A 285 -1.56 20.92 -29.78
CA VAL A 285 -1.52 19.52 -30.23
C VAL A 285 -2.77 19.23 -31.06
N ASN A 286 -2.59 18.66 -32.24
CA ASN A 286 -3.65 18.19 -33.13
C ASN A 286 -3.35 16.75 -33.60
N ARG A 287 -4.23 16.16 -34.42
CA ARG A 287 -4.11 14.78 -34.93
C ARG A 287 -2.85 14.54 -35.79
N GLN A 288 -2.17 15.59 -36.23
CA GLN A 288 -0.97 15.57 -37.08
C GLN A 288 0.31 15.99 -36.31
N GLY A 289 0.23 16.33 -35.02
CA GLY A 289 1.36 16.76 -34.19
C GLY A 289 1.13 18.10 -33.48
N PHE A 290 2.20 18.80 -33.09
CA PHE A 290 2.12 20.19 -32.60
C PHE A 290 2.04 21.16 -33.79
N PHE A 291 1.27 22.25 -33.67
CA PHE A 291 1.37 23.38 -34.59
C PHE A 291 2.79 23.97 -34.58
N CYS A 292 3.36 24.31 -35.75
CA CYS A 292 4.75 24.78 -35.87
C CYS A 292 5.10 25.97 -34.96
N SER A 293 4.15 26.83 -34.61
CA SER A 293 4.39 27.96 -33.69
C SER A 293 4.56 27.56 -32.21
N ALA A 294 4.12 26.36 -31.82
CA ALA A 294 4.32 25.81 -30.46
C ALA A 294 5.68 25.08 -30.33
N LEU A 295 6.27 24.62 -31.44
CA LEU A 295 7.61 24.02 -31.45
C LEU A 295 8.69 25.06 -31.12
N ASP A 296 8.56 26.31 -31.58
CA ASP A 296 9.56 27.36 -31.34
C ASP A 296 9.69 27.75 -29.86
N CYS A 297 8.63 27.60 -29.05
CA CYS A 297 8.70 27.80 -27.59
C CYS A 297 9.21 26.56 -26.82
N MET A 298 9.11 25.36 -27.40
CA MET A 298 9.48 24.08 -26.75
C MET A 298 10.89 23.60 -27.12
N LEU A 299 11.45 24.05 -28.25
CA LEU A 299 12.81 23.73 -28.70
C LEU A 299 13.93 24.11 -27.70
N PRO A 300 13.87 25.22 -26.94
CA PRO A 300 14.90 25.53 -25.93
C PRO A 300 14.86 24.59 -24.71
N LEU A 301 13.73 23.92 -24.45
CA LEU A 301 13.56 23.00 -23.32
C LEU A 301 14.10 21.60 -23.62
N PHE A 302 14.03 21.14 -24.88
CA PHE A 302 14.58 19.85 -25.28
C PHE A 302 16.08 19.91 -25.64
N ALA A 303 16.56 21.02 -26.22
CA ALA A 303 17.96 21.14 -26.63
C ALA A 303 18.94 21.27 -25.45
N ARG A 304 18.50 21.69 -24.25
CA ARG A 304 19.34 21.73 -23.04
C ARG A 304 19.60 20.36 -22.39
N SER A 305 18.93 19.29 -22.84
CA SER A 305 19.17 17.93 -22.33
C SER A 305 20.25 17.16 -23.09
N LEU A 306 20.84 17.73 -24.16
CA LEU A 306 21.81 17.05 -25.03
C LEU A 306 23.19 17.73 -25.10
N SER A 307 23.45 18.76 -24.27
CA SER A 307 24.78 19.41 -24.20
C SER A 307 25.49 19.27 -22.85
N MET A 308 25.10 18.29 -22.02
CA MET A 308 25.89 17.88 -20.84
C MET A 308 26.15 16.37 -20.89
N THR A 309 26.97 15.98 -21.85
CA THR A 309 27.84 14.80 -21.81
C THR A 309 29.26 15.26 -22.04
#